data_AF-S8DIW2-F1
#
_entry.id   AF-S8DIW2-F1
#
_cell.length_a   1.000
_cell.length_b   1.000
_cell.length_c   1.000
_cell.angle_alpha   90.00
_cell.angle_beta   90.00
_cell.angle_gamma   90.00
#
_symmetry.space_group_name_H-M   'P 1'
#
loop_
_entity.id
_entity.type
_entity.pdbx_description
1 polymer ?
#
loop_
_entity_poly.entity_id
_entity_poly.type
_entity_poly.pdbx_seq_one_letter_code
_entity_poly.pdbx_strand_id
1 'polypeptide(L)'
;SSRPWQSYNAVYTTAKAGMEGVDKEKVQKIVYEMSKGSKYFESEERKEAYVKRKIDSMRTLLDNLSDADILRYKKIADNRILELEASRDVSRTWLHVDMDAFYAAVETLSDPSLKGKPMAVGTMSMISTANYEARKFGVRAAMPGFIARKLCPQLVFVPTDFEKYTYYSNLTRKVFEKYDPNFIAGSLDEAYLDISDFCIDKRMAAGEVAEELRESVFRETGLTCSAGVAPNRLLAKVCSDINKPNGQFLLPNDRKAVMTFISTLPIRKIGGIGKVTESILKGVFGITTCEEMLRKSGVICALFSRSSADFFLSVGLGLGSTDTPQPSHRKSMSTERTFTPTGDEASLYQKLAEISEILASDMKKEGLSGRTLTLKLKTSSFEVRSRAVTLPNCICSCEDILRHATKLLKAELPMSLRLMGLRMSHLSDADPKQKTLSDFAFTEEDASSSSSS
;
A
#
# COMPACT_ATOMS: atom_id res chain seq x y z
N SER A 1 30.56 -13.47 -14.55
CA SER A 1 30.87 -12.20 -13.85
C SER A 1 31.45 -12.52 -12.48
N SER A 2 32.47 -11.77 -12.04
CA SER A 2 33.10 -11.93 -10.72
C SER A 2 32.20 -11.46 -9.56
N ARG A 3 31.09 -10.75 -9.85
CA ARG A 3 30.12 -10.25 -8.86
C ARG A 3 28.67 -10.42 -9.34
N PRO A 4 28.14 -11.66 -9.43
CA PRO A 4 26.80 -11.93 -9.98
C PRO A 4 25.65 -11.34 -9.15
N TRP A 5 25.88 -10.99 -7.88
CA TRP A 5 24.87 -10.35 -7.03
C TRP A 5 24.52 -8.92 -7.43
N GLN A 6 25.40 -8.21 -8.16
CA GLN A 6 25.15 -6.82 -8.57
C GLN A 6 23.98 -6.67 -9.54
N SER A 7 23.69 -7.72 -10.33
CA SER A 7 22.54 -7.75 -11.22
C SER A 7 21.24 -8.22 -10.54
N TYR A 8 21.30 -8.71 -9.30
CA TYR A 8 20.13 -9.23 -8.60
C TYR A 8 19.37 -8.13 -7.86
N ASN A 9 18.37 -7.58 -8.53
CA ASN A 9 17.61 -6.42 -8.04
C ASN A 9 16.34 -6.80 -7.28
N ALA A 10 16.09 -8.10 -7.03
CA ALA A 10 14.85 -8.59 -6.43
C ALA A 10 14.51 -7.93 -5.08
N VAL A 11 15.51 -7.59 -4.27
CA VAL A 11 15.26 -7.34 -2.83
C VAL A 11 15.67 -5.94 -2.35
N TYR A 12 16.48 -5.16 -3.05
CA TYR A 12 17.09 -4.00 -2.38
C TYR A 12 16.59 -2.62 -2.81
N THR A 13 15.95 -1.92 -1.87
CA THR A 13 15.67 -0.48 -1.96
C THR A 13 16.11 0.19 -0.65
N THR A 14 17.21 0.93 -0.65
CA THR A 14 17.73 1.71 0.49
C THR A 14 16.87 2.90 0.89
N ALA A 15 15.64 2.98 0.40
CA ALA A 15 14.82 4.17 0.54
C ALA A 15 14.11 4.29 1.90
N LYS A 16 14.32 3.34 2.83
CA LYS A 16 13.69 3.33 4.15
C LYS A 16 14.56 4.07 5.18
N ALA A 17 13.92 4.84 6.05
CA ALA A 17 14.58 5.55 7.14
C ALA A 17 15.30 4.60 8.11
N GLY A 18 16.46 5.03 8.62
CA GLY A 18 17.29 4.25 9.53
C GLY A 18 18.20 3.23 8.83
N MET A 19 18.34 3.33 7.51
CA MET A 19 19.20 2.48 6.70
C MET A 19 20.33 3.28 6.01
N GLU A 20 20.55 4.51 6.44
CA GLU A 20 21.68 5.34 6.03
C GLU A 20 22.99 4.65 6.44
N GLY A 21 23.93 4.50 5.51
CA GLY A 21 25.23 3.87 5.78
C GLY A 21 25.26 2.34 5.79
N VAL A 22 24.15 1.65 5.50
CA VAL A 22 24.16 0.18 5.35
C VAL A 22 25.07 -0.25 4.20
N ASP A 23 25.93 -1.23 4.44
CA ASP A 23 26.75 -1.89 3.41
C ASP A 23 25.87 -2.62 2.40
N LYS A 24 25.57 -1.92 1.30
CA LYS A 24 24.66 -2.37 0.25
C LYS A 24 25.19 -3.61 -0.45
N GLU A 25 26.50 -3.69 -0.67
CA GLU A 25 27.12 -4.80 -1.38
C GLU A 25 27.06 -6.07 -0.55
N LYS A 26 27.36 -5.98 0.75
CA LYS A 26 27.22 -7.11 1.68
C LYS A 26 25.80 -7.64 1.74
N VAL A 27 24.81 -6.75 1.87
CA VAL A 27 23.39 -7.15 1.91
C VAL A 27 22.98 -7.84 0.61
N GLN A 28 23.28 -7.24 -0.53
CA GLN A 28 22.97 -7.83 -1.85
C GLN A 28 23.61 -9.20 -2.04
N LYS A 29 24.89 -9.34 -1.66
CA LYS A 29 25.63 -10.59 -1.75
C LYS A 29 24.98 -11.69 -0.90
N ILE A 30 24.69 -11.42 0.37
CA ILE A 30 24.06 -12.41 1.28
C ILE A 30 22.68 -12.80 0.76
N VAL A 31 21.85 -11.82 0.37
CA VAL A 31 20.52 -12.10 -0.14
C VAL A 31 20.59 -12.95 -1.42
N TYR A 32 21.50 -12.62 -2.34
CA TYR A 32 21.73 -13.40 -3.56
C TYR A 32 22.16 -14.83 -3.23
N GLU A 33 23.19 -15.00 -2.41
CA GLU A 33 23.73 -16.32 -2.04
C GLU A 33 22.68 -17.21 -1.38
N MET A 34 21.85 -16.64 -0.51
CA MET A 34 20.78 -17.38 0.16
C MET A 34 19.55 -17.65 -0.72
N SER A 35 19.39 -16.92 -1.82
CA SER A 35 18.25 -17.07 -2.72
C SER A 35 18.57 -17.93 -3.94
N LYS A 36 19.83 -17.90 -4.42
CA LYS A 36 20.26 -18.55 -5.66
C LYS A 36 19.88 -20.03 -5.69
N GLY A 37 19.29 -20.47 -6.80
CA GLY A 37 18.86 -21.87 -7.00
C GLY A 37 17.53 -22.22 -6.34
N SER A 38 16.92 -21.31 -5.57
CA SER A 38 15.57 -21.53 -5.04
C SER A 38 14.50 -21.28 -6.11
N LYS A 39 13.32 -21.89 -5.93
CA LYS A 39 12.13 -21.60 -6.76
C LYS A 39 11.67 -20.15 -6.69
N TYR A 40 11.98 -19.45 -5.59
CA TYR A 40 11.72 -18.02 -5.47
C TYR A 40 12.62 -17.22 -6.42
N PHE A 41 13.91 -17.54 -6.43
CA PHE A 41 14.90 -16.89 -7.28
C PHE A 41 14.57 -17.06 -8.77
N GLU A 42 14.25 -18.28 -9.20
CA GLU A 42 13.78 -18.55 -10.58
C GLU A 42 12.52 -17.72 -10.94
N SER A 43 11.61 -17.51 -9.99
CA SER A 43 10.42 -16.66 -10.19
C SER A 43 10.77 -15.19 -10.35
N GLU A 44 11.71 -14.68 -9.53
CA GLU A 44 12.19 -13.31 -9.63
C GLU A 44 12.94 -13.06 -10.94
N GLU A 45 13.78 -14.01 -11.41
CA GLU A 45 14.44 -13.92 -12.71
C GLU A 45 13.43 -13.84 -13.86
N ARG A 46 12.36 -14.65 -13.82
CA ARG A 46 11.27 -14.58 -14.82
C ARG A 46 10.57 -13.21 -14.82
N LYS A 47 10.34 -12.63 -13.64
CA LYS A 47 9.73 -11.28 -13.52
C LYS A 47 10.67 -10.21 -14.04
N GLU A 48 11.96 -10.27 -13.71
CA GLU A 48 12.95 -9.32 -14.21
C GLU A 48 13.11 -9.40 -15.73
N ALA A 49 13.12 -10.61 -16.30
CA ALA A 49 13.11 -10.81 -17.75
C ALA A 49 11.83 -10.26 -18.41
N TYR A 50 10.67 -10.40 -17.78
CA TYR A 50 9.43 -9.80 -18.26
C TYR A 50 9.50 -8.27 -18.26
N VAL A 51 9.98 -7.65 -17.18
CA VAL A 51 10.15 -6.20 -17.10
C VAL A 51 11.16 -5.71 -18.16
N LYS A 52 12.26 -6.43 -18.36
CA LYS A 52 13.25 -6.11 -19.41
C LYS A 52 12.62 -6.12 -20.80
N ARG A 53 11.89 -7.19 -21.15
CA ARG A 53 11.17 -7.25 -22.44
C ARG A 53 10.18 -6.10 -22.62
N LYS A 54 9.48 -5.71 -21.55
CA LYS A 54 8.57 -4.57 -21.57
C LYS A 54 9.32 -3.25 -21.82
N ILE A 55 10.47 -3.04 -21.18
CA ILE A 55 11.33 -1.88 -21.41
C ILE A 55 11.81 -1.85 -22.86
N ASP A 56 12.31 -2.97 -23.38
CA ASP A 56 12.81 -3.06 -24.75
C ASP A 56 11.69 -2.78 -25.77
N SER A 57 10.50 -3.35 -25.56
CA SER A 57 9.33 -3.07 -26.40
C SER A 57 8.91 -1.59 -26.36
N MET A 58 8.94 -0.96 -25.17
CA MET A 58 8.63 0.47 -25.05
C MET A 58 9.69 1.35 -25.70
N ARG A 59 10.97 0.96 -25.67
CA ARG A 59 12.04 1.66 -26.40
C ARG A 59 11.81 1.60 -27.90
N THR A 60 11.48 0.42 -28.45
CA THR A 60 11.13 0.29 -29.87
C THR A 60 9.94 1.16 -30.25
N LEU A 61 8.91 1.25 -29.39
CA LEU A 61 7.78 2.15 -29.63
C LEU A 61 8.21 3.62 -29.62
N LEU A 62 9.11 4.00 -28.70
CA LEU A 62 9.66 5.35 -28.62
C LEU A 62 10.49 5.72 -29.85
N ASP A 63 11.35 4.82 -30.31
CA ASP A 63 12.23 5.00 -31.47
C ASP A 63 11.43 5.10 -32.78
N ASN A 64 10.23 4.53 -32.83
CA ASN A 64 9.32 4.58 -33.97
C ASN A 64 8.42 5.83 -34.00
N LEU A 65 8.46 6.70 -32.99
CA LEU A 65 7.70 7.95 -33.01
C LEU A 65 8.30 8.91 -34.04
N SER A 66 7.47 9.43 -34.94
CA SER A 66 7.90 10.49 -35.86
C SER A 66 8.04 11.83 -35.13
N ASP A 67 8.77 12.77 -35.73
CA ASP A 67 8.85 14.15 -35.21
C ASP A 67 7.45 14.80 -35.09
N ALA A 68 6.53 14.45 -35.99
CA ALA A 68 5.14 14.90 -35.94
C ALA A 68 4.39 14.32 -34.73
N ASP A 69 4.62 13.05 -34.38
CA ASP A 69 4.05 12.44 -33.18
C ASP A 69 4.61 13.09 -31.92
N ILE A 70 5.93 13.30 -31.87
CA ILE A 70 6.59 13.95 -30.72
C ILE A 70 6.01 15.35 -30.51
N LEU A 71 5.87 16.14 -31.58
CA LEU A 71 5.29 17.49 -31.49
C LEU A 71 3.82 17.44 -31.04
N ARG A 72 3.03 16.52 -31.59
CA ARG A 72 1.63 16.33 -31.21
C ARG A 72 1.49 15.99 -29.73
N TYR A 73 2.23 15.00 -29.23
CA TYR A 73 2.14 14.58 -27.84
C TYR A 73 2.74 15.60 -26.88
N LYS A 74 3.76 16.36 -27.30
CA LYS A 74 4.25 17.52 -26.55
C LYS A 74 3.14 18.55 -26.36
N LYS A 75 2.40 18.90 -27.42
CA LYS A 75 1.25 19.83 -27.30
C LYS A 75 0.15 19.29 -26.36
N ILE A 76 -0.15 17.99 -26.43
CA ILE A 76 -1.10 17.35 -25.51
C ILE A 76 -0.60 17.48 -24.06
N ALA A 77 0.67 17.19 -23.83
CA ALA A 77 1.28 17.26 -22.51
C ALA A 77 1.33 18.69 -21.97
N ASP A 78 1.71 19.67 -22.79
CA ASP A 78 1.79 21.09 -22.40
C ASP A 78 0.40 21.63 -22.01
N ASN A 79 -0.64 21.32 -22.81
CA ASN A 79 -2.01 21.66 -22.46
C ASN A 79 -2.43 21.03 -21.13
N ARG A 80 -2.11 19.74 -20.93
CA ARG A 80 -2.47 19.04 -19.71
C ARG A 80 -1.72 19.57 -18.49
N ILE A 81 -0.46 19.94 -18.64
CA ILE A 81 0.34 20.59 -17.59
C ILE A 81 -0.29 21.92 -17.20
N LEU A 82 -0.73 22.73 -18.18
CA LEU A 82 -1.42 24.00 -17.89
C LEU A 82 -2.72 23.78 -17.13
N GLU A 83 -3.54 22.79 -17.52
CA GLU A 83 -4.77 22.44 -16.81
C GLU A 83 -4.50 22.01 -15.36
N LEU A 84 -3.53 21.11 -15.16
CA LEU A 84 -3.16 20.61 -13.84
C LEU A 84 -2.59 21.74 -12.96
N GLU A 85 -1.77 22.61 -13.52
CA GLU A 85 -1.19 23.75 -12.83
C GLU A 85 -2.26 24.78 -12.45
N ALA A 86 -3.25 25.01 -13.32
CA ALA A 86 -4.38 25.89 -13.04
C ALA A 86 -5.26 25.36 -11.89
N SER A 87 -5.28 24.04 -11.67
CA SER A 87 -5.97 23.41 -10.53
C SER A 87 -5.12 23.34 -9.25
N ARG A 88 -3.93 23.96 -9.21
CA ARG A 88 -3.09 23.94 -8.01
C ARG A 88 -3.80 24.64 -6.86
N ASP A 89 -3.94 23.90 -5.76
CA ASP A 89 -4.43 24.41 -4.49
C ASP A 89 -3.31 24.37 -3.46
N VAL A 90 -3.01 25.53 -2.86
CA VAL A 90 -2.07 25.71 -1.75
C VAL A 90 -2.73 26.32 -0.52
N SER A 91 -4.06 26.37 -0.49
CA SER A 91 -4.83 26.90 0.65
C SER A 91 -4.86 25.92 1.82
N ARG A 92 -4.71 24.63 1.54
CA ARG A 92 -4.79 23.54 2.53
C ARG A 92 -3.44 23.22 3.15
N THR A 93 -3.45 22.87 4.43
CA THR A 93 -2.30 22.40 5.20
C THR A 93 -2.54 20.95 5.60
N TRP A 94 -1.91 20.03 4.88
CA TRP A 94 -2.00 18.61 5.15
C TRP A 94 -0.84 18.15 6.03
N LEU A 95 -1.17 17.41 7.08
CA LEU A 95 -0.23 16.73 7.95
C LEU A 95 -0.34 15.22 7.72
N HIS A 96 0.77 14.58 7.38
CA HIS A 96 0.90 13.13 7.41
C HIS A 96 1.70 12.71 8.64
N VAL A 97 1.17 11.78 9.41
CA VAL A 97 1.81 11.21 10.60
C VAL A 97 2.05 9.72 10.37
N ASP A 98 3.23 9.24 10.78
CA ASP A 98 3.68 7.86 10.59
C ASP A 98 4.46 7.41 11.84
N MET A 99 3.95 6.41 12.57
CA MET A 99 4.57 5.91 13.81
C MET A 99 5.94 5.26 13.52
N ASP A 100 6.93 5.52 14.36
CA ASP A 100 8.30 5.08 14.07
C ASP A 100 8.51 3.60 14.41
N ALA A 101 8.74 2.79 13.38
CA ALA A 101 8.92 1.34 13.51
C ALA A 101 7.80 0.65 14.34
N PHE A 102 6.56 1.09 14.12
CA PHE A 102 5.39 0.87 15.00
C PHE A 102 5.37 -0.45 15.77
N TYR A 103 5.23 -1.61 15.11
CA TYR A 103 5.11 -2.87 15.84
C TYR A 103 6.35 -3.17 16.70
N ALA A 104 7.56 -2.89 16.21
CA ALA A 104 8.77 -3.11 16.99
C ALA A 104 8.88 -2.13 18.18
N ALA A 105 8.40 -0.90 18.03
CA ALA A 105 8.33 0.08 19.11
C ALA A 105 7.32 -0.35 20.19
N VAL A 106 6.14 -0.85 19.79
CA VAL A 106 5.12 -1.42 20.69
C VAL A 106 5.67 -2.60 21.48
N GLU A 107 6.37 -3.53 20.82
CA GLU A 107 6.99 -4.67 21.51
C GLU A 107 8.12 -4.22 22.45
N THR A 108 8.93 -3.24 22.06
CA THR A 108 9.99 -2.68 22.92
C THR A 108 9.42 -1.95 24.14
N LEU A 109 8.27 -1.29 23.99
CA LEU A 109 7.55 -0.67 25.11
C LEU A 109 7.01 -1.72 26.07
N SER A 110 6.52 -2.85 25.56
CA SER A 110 5.95 -3.94 26.36
C SER A 110 7.03 -4.79 27.05
N ASP A 111 8.17 -4.98 26.41
CA ASP A 111 9.35 -5.67 26.95
C ASP A 111 10.59 -4.77 26.86
N PRO A 112 10.92 -4.02 27.94
CA PRO A 112 12.09 -3.15 27.98
C PRO A 112 13.42 -3.86 27.75
N SER A 113 13.49 -5.20 27.88
CA SER A 113 14.72 -5.96 27.61
C SER A 113 15.13 -5.95 26.14
N LEU A 114 14.22 -5.56 25.24
CA LEU A 114 14.45 -5.40 23.79
C LEU A 114 15.14 -4.08 23.45
N LYS A 115 15.13 -3.09 24.34
CA LYS A 115 15.67 -1.75 24.09
C LYS A 115 17.16 -1.83 23.73
N GLY A 116 17.54 -1.18 22.63
CA GLY A 116 18.92 -1.16 22.13
C GLY A 116 19.39 -2.47 21.48
N LYS A 117 18.58 -3.52 21.43
CA LYS A 117 18.90 -4.77 20.72
C LYS A 117 18.31 -4.74 19.31
N PRO A 118 19.01 -5.27 18.29
CA PRO A 118 18.40 -5.45 16.98
C PRO A 118 17.27 -6.48 17.07
N MET A 119 16.05 -6.08 16.71
CA MET A 119 14.88 -6.94 16.75
C MET A 119 13.97 -6.75 15.53
N ALA A 120 13.24 -7.80 15.18
CA ALA A 120 12.25 -7.81 14.12
C ALA A 120 10.94 -8.46 14.57
N VAL A 121 9.81 -7.83 14.23
CA VAL A 121 8.48 -8.42 14.41
C VAL A 121 8.16 -9.27 13.20
N GLY A 122 7.81 -10.53 13.42
CA GLY A 122 7.44 -11.48 12.38
C GLY A 122 7.97 -12.87 12.68
N THR A 123 8.32 -13.61 11.64
CA THR A 123 8.81 -14.98 11.75
C THR A 123 10.05 -15.20 10.89
N MET A 124 10.61 -16.40 10.97
CA MET A 124 11.63 -16.86 10.04
C MET A 124 11.22 -16.77 8.58
N SER A 125 9.92 -16.90 8.29
CA SER A 125 9.40 -16.86 6.93
C SER A 125 9.31 -15.44 6.38
N MET A 126 8.91 -14.48 7.22
CA MET A 126 8.72 -13.09 6.78
C MET A 126 8.73 -12.12 7.97
N ILE A 127 9.40 -10.98 7.78
CA ILE A 127 9.43 -9.86 8.72
C ILE A 127 8.35 -8.83 8.36
N SER A 128 7.53 -8.46 9.34
CA SER A 128 6.54 -7.37 9.24
C SER A 128 7.21 -6.01 9.42
N THR A 129 8.03 -5.84 10.45
CA THR A 129 8.85 -4.63 10.66
C THR A 129 10.10 -4.95 11.46
N ALA A 130 11.07 -4.04 11.40
CA ALA A 130 12.31 -4.13 12.16
C ALA A 130 12.59 -2.77 12.82
N ASN A 131 13.14 -2.80 14.04
CA ASN A 131 13.57 -1.59 14.73
C ASN A 131 14.79 -0.95 14.05
N TYR A 132 15.13 0.27 14.45
CA TYR A 132 16.21 1.04 13.83
C TYR A 132 17.58 0.40 14.06
N GLU A 133 17.78 -0.30 15.17
CA GLU A 133 18.97 -1.08 15.49
C GLU A 133 19.20 -2.22 14.50
N ALA A 134 18.15 -2.97 14.14
CA ALA A 134 18.24 -4.02 13.14
C ALA A 134 18.40 -3.46 11.71
N ARG A 135 17.80 -2.31 11.41
CA ARG A 135 17.90 -1.65 10.09
C ARG A 135 19.34 -1.28 9.71
N LYS A 136 20.19 -0.97 10.68
CA LYS A 136 21.64 -0.74 10.48
C LYS A 136 22.37 -1.94 9.88
N PHE A 137 21.84 -3.16 10.04
CA PHE A 137 22.38 -4.39 9.44
C PHE A 137 21.77 -4.71 8.06
N GLY A 138 20.85 -3.88 7.56
CA GLY A 138 20.10 -4.14 6.34
C GLY A 138 18.79 -4.91 6.56
N VAL A 139 18.45 -5.27 7.81
CA VAL A 139 17.21 -5.98 8.15
C VAL A 139 16.01 -5.04 7.98
N ARG A 140 14.95 -5.50 7.30
CA ARG A 140 13.80 -4.65 6.97
C ARG A 140 12.51 -5.46 6.81
N ALA A 141 11.38 -4.76 6.81
CA ALA A 141 10.09 -5.34 6.43
C ALA A 141 10.13 -5.99 5.04
N ALA A 142 9.32 -7.04 4.86
CA ALA A 142 9.23 -7.86 3.66
C ALA A 142 10.53 -8.64 3.31
N MET A 143 11.46 -8.76 4.26
CA MET A 143 12.61 -9.66 4.17
C MET A 143 12.29 -11.00 4.87
N PRO A 144 12.68 -12.15 4.32
CA PRO A 144 12.61 -13.42 5.04
C PRO A 144 13.50 -13.39 6.30
N GLY A 145 12.96 -13.86 7.42
CA GLY A 145 13.67 -13.84 8.71
C GLY A 145 14.96 -14.65 8.70
N PHE A 146 15.02 -15.77 7.98
CA PHE A 146 16.26 -16.56 7.86
C PHE A 146 17.39 -15.80 7.16
N ILE A 147 17.07 -14.93 6.19
CA ILE A 147 18.05 -14.03 5.55
C ILE A 147 18.47 -12.93 6.53
N ALA A 148 17.50 -12.33 7.23
CA ALA A 148 17.78 -11.31 8.23
C ALA A 148 18.69 -11.81 9.35
N ARG A 149 18.52 -13.05 9.82
CA ARG A 149 19.41 -13.67 10.81
C ARG A 149 20.83 -13.88 10.29
N LYS A 150 21.00 -14.10 8.98
CA LYS A 150 22.34 -14.14 8.37
C LYS A 150 23.00 -12.75 8.32
N LEU A 151 22.22 -11.70 8.10
CA LEU A 151 22.69 -10.31 8.15
C LEU A 151 23.04 -9.85 9.57
N CYS A 152 22.24 -10.28 10.54
CA CYS A 152 22.35 -9.93 11.95
C CYS A 152 22.16 -11.19 12.82
N PRO A 153 23.24 -11.93 13.15
CA PRO A 153 23.16 -13.17 13.94
C PRO A 153 22.50 -13.01 15.32
N GLN A 154 22.65 -11.83 15.92
CA GLN A 154 22.08 -11.46 17.21
C GLN A 154 20.62 -10.96 17.13
N LEU A 155 19.97 -11.04 15.97
CA LEU A 155 18.61 -10.54 15.75
C LEU A 155 17.59 -11.32 16.58
N VAL A 156 16.84 -10.57 17.41
CA VAL A 156 15.71 -11.10 18.18
C VAL A 156 14.45 -11.08 17.32
N PHE A 157 13.72 -12.19 17.29
CA PHE A 157 12.41 -12.27 16.63
C PHE A 157 11.30 -12.22 17.65
N VAL A 158 10.34 -11.32 17.42
CA VAL A 158 9.12 -11.20 18.23
C VAL A 158 7.91 -11.55 17.35
N PRO A 159 7.00 -12.42 17.79
CA PRO A 159 5.76 -12.71 17.05
C PRO A 159 4.89 -11.46 16.85
N THR A 160 3.98 -11.50 15.87
CA THR A 160 2.99 -10.42 15.69
C THR A 160 1.88 -10.53 16.72
N ASP A 161 1.49 -9.40 17.31
CA ASP A 161 0.36 -9.27 18.22
C ASP A 161 -0.58 -8.15 17.72
N PHE A 162 -1.52 -8.52 16.83
CA PHE A 162 -2.39 -7.54 16.19
C PHE A 162 -3.39 -6.91 17.14
N GLU A 163 -3.78 -7.58 18.22
CA GLU A 163 -4.66 -6.99 19.24
C GLU A 163 -3.95 -5.81 19.92
N LYS A 164 -2.68 -6.01 20.32
CA LYS A 164 -1.83 -4.96 20.88
C LYS A 164 -1.59 -3.82 19.90
N TYR A 165 -1.31 -4.12 18.63
CA TYR A 165 -1.08 -3.10 17.61
C TYR A 165 -2.35 -2.27 17.33
N THR A 166 -3.52 -2.91 17.28
CA THR A 166 -4.81 -2.22 17.14
C THR A 166 -5.11 -1.36 18.37
N TYR A 167 -4.80 -1.83 19.58
CA TYR A 167 -4.97 -1.03 20.80
C TYR A 167 -4.18 0.28 20.74
N TYR A 168 -2.88 0.23 20.47
CA TYR A 168 -2.06 1.46 20.37
C TYR A 168 -2.47 2.34 19.18
N SER A 169 -2.86 1.75 18.05
CA SER A 169 -3.40 2.49 16.91
C SER A 169 -4.63 3.30 17.30
N ASN A 170 -5.56 2.71 18.06
CA ASN A 170 -6.76 3.39 18.54
C ASN A 170 -6.44 4.52 19.53
N LEU A 171 -5.44 4.35 20.40
CA LEU A 171 -4.98 5.44 21.26
C LEU A 171 -4.43 6.62 20.44
N THR A 172 -3.58 6.33 19.45
CA THR A 172 -3.04 7.36 18.57
C THR A 172 -4.14 8.07 17.77
N ARG A 173 -5.14 7.34 17.25
CA ARG A 173 -6.27 7.91 16.51
C ARG A 173 -7.12 8.86 17.34
N LYS A 174 -7.34 8.58 18.63
CA LYS A 174 -8.00 9.51 19.56
C LYS A 174 -7.24 10.83 19.72
N VAL A 175 -5.93 10.83 19.54
CA VAL A 175 -5.13 12.06 19.49
C VAL A 175 -5.40 12.79 18.18
N PHE A 176 -5.39 12.08 17.04
CA PHE A 176 -5.63 12.67 15.71
C PHE A 176 -7.00 13.34 15.59
N GLU A 177 -8.05 12.74 16.15
CA GLU A 177 -9.42 13.29 16.16
C GLU A 177 -9.52 14.69 16.76
N LYS A 178 -8.57 15.08 17.64
CA LYS A 178 -8.53 16.44 18.24
C LYS A 178 -8.08 17.51 17.24
N TYR A 179 -7.31 17.12 16.22
CA TYR A 179 -6.74 18.01 15.20
C TYR A 179 -7.54 17.99 13.91
N ASP A 180 -8.07 16.82 13.54
CA ASP A 180 -8.96 16.65 12.39
C ASP A 180 -9.94 15.49 12.70
N PRO A 181 -11.24 15.78 12.95
CA PRO A 181 -12.24 14.72 13.20
C PRO A 181 -12.53 13.87 11.96
N ASN A 182 -12.16 14.32 10.77
CA ASN A 182 -12.36 13.64 9.49
C ASN A 182 -11.05 13.06 8.92
N PHE A 183 -10.04 12.88 9.77
CA PHE A 183 -8.73 12.35 9.35
C PHE A 183 -8.85 11.03 8.59
N ILE A 184 -7.88 10.76 7.73
CA ILE A 184 -7.83 9.57 6.90
C ILE A 184 -6.78 8.63 7.44
N ALA A 185 -7.20 7.52 8.06
CA ALA A 185 -6.28 6.45 8.44
C ALA A 185 -5.79 5.69 7.19
N GLY A 186 -4.48 5.68 6.93
CA GLY A 186 -3.87 4.88 5.87
C GLY A 186 -3.64 3.43 6.29
N SER A 187 -3.24 3.24 7.54
CA SER A 187 -2.93 1.94 8.15
C SER A 187 -3.19 1.98 9.66
N LEU A 188 -2.63 1.03 10.43
CA LEU A 188 -2.60 1.11 11.89
C LEU A 188 -1.65 2.20 12.39
N ASP A 189 -0.61 2.54 11.61
CA ASP A 189 0.49 3.42 12.01
C ASP A 189 0.57 4.74 11.25
N GLU A 190 -0.28 4.97 10.25
CA GLU A 190 -0.23 6.21 9.47
C GLU A 190 -1.60 6.84 9.23
N ALA A 191 -1.62 8.18 9.18
CA ALA A 191 -2.82 8.96 8.93
C ALA A 191 -2.51 10.28 8.20
N TYR A 192 -3.51 10.81 7.50
CA TYR A 192 -3.51 12.13 6.89
C TYR A 192 -4.56 13.00 7.59
N LEU A 193 -4.18 14.20 7.99
CA LEU A 193 -5.03 15.16 8.68
C LEU A 193 -5.02 16.47 7.88
N ASP A 194 -6.19 17.05 7.64
CA ASP A 194 -6.29 18.44 7.20
C ASP A 194 -6.31 19.34 8.44
N ILE A 195 -5.16 19.95 8.76
CA ILE A 195 -5.00 20.79 9.95
C ILE A 195 -5.24 22.27 9.64
N SER A 196 -5.78 22.61 8.47
CA SER A 196 -5.98 24.00 8.04
C SER A 196 -6.83 24.78 9.03
N ASP A 197 -8.01 24.27 9.36
CA ASP A 197 -8.95 24.95 10.26
C ASP A 197 -8.41 24.99 11.69
N PHE A 198 -7.76 23.91 12.14
CA PHE A 198 -7.13 23.87 13.46
C PHE A 198 -6.04 24.94 13.61
N CYS A 199 -5.18 25.14 12.60
CA CYS A 199 -4.16 26.17 12.61
C CYS A 199 -4.77 27.58 12.72
N ILE A 200 -5.87 27.83 12.01
CA ILE A 200 -6.59 29.11 12.02
C ILE A 200 -7.22 29.35 13.40
N ASP A 201 -7.98 28.38 13.91
CA ASP A 201 -8.73 28.49 15.17
C ASP A 201 -7.81 28.66 16.37
N LYS A 202 -6.69 27.94 16.40
CA LYS A 202 -5.69 28.01 17.47
C LYS A 202 -4.65 29.09 17.26
N ARG A 203 -4.61 29.73 16.09
CA ARG A 203 -3.59 30.71 15.67
C ARG A 203 -2.17 30.16 15.83
N MET A 204 -1.98 28.90 15.43
CA MET A 204 -0.71 28.18 15.52
C MET A 204 -0.10 28.00 14.14
N ALA A 205 1.22 28.08 14.04
CA ALA A 205 1.92 27.70 12.82
C ALA A 205 1.84 26.18 12.63
N ALA A 206 1.78 25.74 11.37
CA ALA A 206 1.61 24.32 11.05
C ALA A 206 2.74 23.42 11.62
N GLY A 207 3.96 23.97 11.75
CA GLY A 207 5.07 23.28 12.40
C GLY A 207 4.85 23.07 13.90
N GLU A 208 4.25 24.04 14.59
CA GLU A 208 3.93 23.94 16.03
C GLU A 208 2.81 22.91 16.26
N VAL A 209 1.80 22.89 15.39
CA VAL A 209 0.73 21.86 15.43
C VAL A 209 1.29 20.46 15.24
N ALA A 210 2.25 20.29 14.31
CA ALA A 210 2.89 18.99 14.11
C ALA A 210 3.73 18.54 15.32
N GLU A 211 4.40 19.48 15.99
CA GLU A 211 5.16 19.21 17.21
C GLU A 211 4.24 18.83 18.37
N GLU A 212 3.18 19.62 18.61
CA GLU A 212 2.18 19.36 19.65
C GLU A 212 1.50 17.99 19.44
N LEU A 213 1.17 17.64 18.20
CA LEU A 213 0.58 16.35 17.86
C LEU A 213 1.53 15.20 18.21
N ARG A 214 2.81 15.31 17.84
CA ARG A 214 3.82 14.28 18.13
C ARG A 214 4.04 14.13 19.63
N GLU A 215 4.13 15.23 20.37
CA GLU A 215 4.24 15.22 21.84
C GLU A 215 3.00 14.59 22.49
N SER A 216 1.81 14.90 21.98
CA SER A 216 0.55 14.33 22.46
C SER A 216 0.50 12.83 22.23
N VAL A 217 0.90 12.35 21.04
CA VAL A 217 1.01 10.92 20.76
C VAL A 217 1.98 10.25 21.73
N PHE A 218 3.16 10.85 21.96
CA PHE A 218 4.13 10.30 22.89
C PHE A 218 3.60 10.26 24.33
N ARG A 219 2.90 11.30 24.78
CA ARG A 219 2.33 11.37 26.13
C ARG A 219 1.25 10.31 26.36
N GLU A 220 0.40 10.07 25.36
CA GLU A 220 -0.72 9.12 25.45
C GLU A 220 -0.29 7.66 25.24
N THR A 221 0.77 7.42 24.47
CA THR A 221 1.14 6.05 24.05
C THR A 221 2.51 5.58 24.52
N GLY A 222 3.42 6.49 24.88
CA GLY A 222 4.85 6.21 25.07
C GLY A 222 5.62 5.92 23.78
N LEU A 223 4.99 6.06 22.60
CA LEU A 223 5.57 5.78 21.29
C LEU A 223 5.84 7.08 20.53
N THR A 224 6.88 7.10 19.71
CA THR A 224 7.19 8.25 18.85
C THR A 224 6.56 8.11 17.46
N CYS A 225 6.28 9.25 16.85
CA CYS A 225 5.92 9.34 15.44
C CYS A 225 6.69 10.46 14.76
N SER A 226 6.78 10.34 13.44
CA SER A 226 7.31 11.39 12.58
C SER A 226 6.20 12.01 11.75
N ALA A 227 6.33 13.30 11.44
CA ALA A 227 5.29 14.07 10.75
C ALA A 227 5.82 14.81 9.52
N GLY A 228 5.00 14.92 8.49
CA GLY A 228 5.27 15.72 7.31
C GLY A 228 4.13 16.68 7.08
N VAL A 229 4.43 17.97 6.95
CA VAL A 229 3.44 19.00 6.69
C VAL A 229 3.68 19.56 5.29
N ALA A 230 2.63 19.61 4.47
CA ALA A 230 2.73 20.08 3.10
C ALA A 230 1.36 20.55 2.55
N PRO A 231 1.32 21.13 1.33
CA PRO A 231 0.06 21.66 0.78
C PRO A 231 -0.92 20.58 0.32
N ASN A 232 -0.46 19.34 0.16
CA ASN A 232 -1.26 18.21 -0.29
C ASN A 232 -0.78 16.89 0.31
N ARG A 233 -1.64 15.86 0.26
CA ARG A 233 -1.39 14.55 0.87
C ARG A 233 -0.14 13.84 0.32
N LEU A 234 0.11 13.95 -0.99
CA LEU A 234 1.26 13.30 -1.62
C LEU A 234 2.57 13.84 -1.04
N LEU A 235 2.72 15.17 -0.97
CA LEU A 235 3.91 15.80 -0.45
C LEU A 235 4.02 15.62 1.07
N ALA A 236 2.91 15.66 1.81
CA ALA A 236 2.91 15.44 3.25
C ALA A 236 3.47 14.05 3.59
N LYS A 237 3.06 13.01 2.84
CA LYS A 237 3.62 11.65 3.00
C LYS A 237 5.13 11.63 2.79
N VAL A 238 5.61 12.24 1.71
CA VAL A 238 7.06 12.31 1.42
C VAL A 238 7.80 13.02 2.55
N CYS A 239 7.28 14.16 3.02
CA CYS A 239 7.89 14.95 4.09
C CYS A 239 8.02 14.16 5.39
N SER A 240 7.03 13.34 5.73
CA SER A 240 7.03 12.55 6.97
C SER A 240 8.15 11.51 7.06
N ASP A 241 8.72 11.12 5.90
CA ASP A 241 9.81 10.15 5.82
C ASP A 241 11.20 10.80 5.88
N ILE A 242 11.33 12.12 5.74
CA ILE A 242 12.63 12.81 5.60
C ILE A 242 13.43 12.79 6.91
N ASN A 243 12.80 13.19 8.01
CA ASN A 243 13.43 13.35 9.32
C ASN A 243 13.11 12.19 10.28
N LYS A 244 12.77 11.01 9.75
CA LYS A 244 12.54 9.80 10.57
C LYS A 244 13.84 9.29 11.21
N PRO A 245 13.80 8.76 12.46
CA PRO A 245 12.67 8.70 13.38
C PRO A 245 12.49 9.96 14.24
N ASN A 246 11.30 10.08 14.84
CA ASN A 246 10.92 11.12 15.79
C ASN A 246 11.30 12.53 15.34
N GLY A 247 10.98 12.85 14.09
CA GLY A 247 11.23 14.16 13.51
C GLY A 247 10.07 14.63 12.65
N GLN A 248 10.17 15.88 12.20
CA GLN A 248 9.18 16.43 11.28
C GLN A 248 9.82 17.26 10.18
N PHE A 249 9.12 17.39 9.06
CA PHE A 249 9.53 18.25 7.96
C PHE A 249 8.34 19.09 7.48
N LEU A 250 8.55 20.40 7.35
CA LEU A 250 7.56 21.35 6.86
C LEU A 250 7.93 21.81 5.45
N LEU A 251 7.07 21.53 4.50
CA LEU A 251 7.09 22.13 3.17
C LEU A 251 6.08 23.28 3.13
N PRO A 252 6.52 24.55 2.97
CA PRO A 252 5.61 25.69 2.95
C PRO A 252 4.53 25.59 1.86
N ASN A 253 3.38 26.19 2.15
CA ASN A 253 2.25 26.39 1.22
C ASN A 253 2.53 27.46 0.17
N ASP A 254 3.62 27.27 -0.55
CA ASP A 254 4.07 28.16 -1.61
C ASP A 254 4.50 27.33 -2.84
N ARG A 255 4.08 27.80 -4.01
CA ARG A 255 4.38 27.14 -5.29
C ARG A 255 5.89 27.02 -5.51
N LYS A 256 6.66 28.08 -5.23
CA LYS A 256 8.11 28.09 -5.50
C LYS A 256 8.83 27.10 -4.58
N ALA A 257 8.44 27.03 -3.31
CA ALA A 257 8.91 26.04 -2.35
C ALA A 257 8.60 24.61 -2.83
N VAL A 258 7.35 24.35 -3.23
CA VAL A 258 6.94 23.03 -3.77
C VAL A 258 7.76 22.63 -4.99
N MET A 259 7.90 23.53 -5.97
CA MET A 259 8.64 23.22 -7.20
C MET A 259 10.14 22.99 -6.94
N THR A 260 10.72 23.73 -5.98
CA THR A 260 12.12 23.56 -5.57
C THR A 260 12.32 22.23 -4.86
N PHE A 261 11.37 21.83 -4.00
CA PHE A 261 11.41 20.56 -3.29
C PHE A 261 11.26 19.37 -4.24
N ILE A 262 10.28 19.42 -5.15
CA ILE A 262 9.95 18.27 -6.00
C ILE A 262 11.00 18.03 -7.09
N SER A 263 11.68 19.07 -7.58
CA SER A 263 12.55 18.97 -8.76
C SER A 263 13.69 17.96 -8.60
N THR A 264 14.31 17.93 -7.42
CA THR A 264 15.45 17.04 -7.12
C THR A 264 15.04 15.70 -6.51
N LEU A 265 13.76 15.53 -6.18
CA LEU A 265 13.29 14.36 -5.46
C LEU A 265 13.35 13.12 -6.35
N PRO A 266 14.02 12.03 -5.91
CA PRO A 266 14.02 10.77 -6.66
C PRO A 266 12.60 10.21 -6.81
N ILE A 267 12.25 9.76 -8.02
CA ILE A 267 10.90 9.27 -8.32
C ILE A 267 10.47 8.10 -7.41
N ARG A 268 11.44 7.32 -6.89
CA ARG A 268 11.18 6.18 -6.01
C ARG A 268 10.65 6.56 -4.62
N LYS A 269 10.79 7.83 -4.22
CA LYS A 269 10.24 8.37 -2.97
C LYS A 269 8.76 8.72 -3.07
N ILE A 270 8.20 8.77 -4.28
CA ILE A 270 6.79 9.10 -4.50
C ILE A 270 5.91 7.87 -4.30
N GLY A 271 4.87 8.01 -3.47
CA GLY A 271 3.81 7.00 -3.32
C GLY A 271 3.17 6.68 -4.68
N GLY A 272 3.08 5.39 -5.02
CA GLY A 272 2.61 4.93 -6.33
C GLY A 272 3.72 4.57 -7.32
N ILE A 273 4.97 5.01 -7.10
CA ILE A 273 6.11 4.62 -7.94
C ILE A 273 6.90 3.48 -7.26
N GLY A 274 6.53 2.25 -7.63
CA GLY A 274 7.21 1.03 -7.20
C GLY A 274 8.42 0.65 -8.06
N LYS A 275 9.12 -0.44 -7.69
CA LYS A 275 10.32 -0.97 -8.39
C LYS A 275 10.11 -1.07 -9.92
N VAL A 276 8.97 -1.59 -10.35
CA VAL A 276 8.70 -1.82 -11.79
C VAL A 276 8.54 -0.49 -12.53
N THR A 277 7.70 0.42 -12.01
CA THR A 277 7.47 1.73 -12.62
C THR A 277 8.75 2.55 -12.66
N GLU A 278 9.54 2.57 -11.57
CA GLU A 278 10.87 3.17 -11.55
C GLU A 278 11.80 2.58 -12.62
N SER A 279 11.84 1.25 -12.74
CA SER A 279 12.68 0.58 -13.75
C SER A 279 12.27 0.95 -15.18
N ILE A 280 10.97 1.08 -15.44
CA ILE A 280 10.45 1.49 -16.75
C ILE A 280 10.78 2.95 -17.02
N LEU A 281 10.52 3.86 -16.07
CA LEU A 281 10.79 5.29 -16.22
C LEU A 281 12.29 5.55 -16.48
N LYS A 282 13.16 4.90 -15.70
CA LYS A 282 14.61 4.98 -15.88
C LYS A 282 15.07 4.31 -17.16
N GLY A 283 14.60 3.08 -17.42
CA GLY A 283 15.05 2.27 -18.54
C GLY A 283 14.63 2.82 -19.90
N VAL A 284 13.40 3.28 -20.02
CA VAL A 284 12.85 3.78 -21.30
C VAL A 284 13.18 5.26 -21.51
N PHE A 285 13.03 6.10 -20.49
CA PHE A 285 13.06 7.57 -20.66
C PHE A 285 14.27 8.26 -20.02
N GLY A 286 15.07 7.52 -19.23
CA GLY A 286 16.18 8.10 -18.45
C GLY A 286 15.70 8.92 -17.23
N ILE A 287 14.44 8.77 -16.81
CA ILE A 287 13.86 9.55 -15.71
C ILE A 287 14.25 8.92 -14.37
N THR A 288 14.84 9.74 -13.50
CA THR A 288 15.27 9.39 -12.14
C THR A 288 14.77 10.39 -11.09
N THR A 289 14.48 11.62 -11.48
CA THR A 289 13.93 12.70 -10.64
C THR A 289 12.55 13.14 -11.12
N CYS A 290 11.78 13.82 -10.26
CA CYS A 290 10.44 14.26 -10.62
C CYS A 290 10.46 15.38 -11.67
N GLU A 291 11.48 16.25 -11.71
CA GLU A 291 11.61 17.28 -12.75
C GLU A 291 11.72 16.68 -14.16
N GLU A 292 12.44 15.57 -14.29
CA GLU A 292 12.60 14.87 -15.56
C GLU A 292 11.28 14.33 -16.11
N MET A 293 10.26 14.10 -15.25
CA MET A 293 8.92 13.74 -15.73
C MET A 293 8.30 14.85 -16.59
N LEU A 294 8.48 16.11 -16.20
CA LEU A 294 7.98 17.24 -16.99
C LEU A 294 8.80 17.45 -18.26
N ARG A 295 10.13 17.31 -18.18
CA ARG A 295 11.00 17.41 -19.37
C ARG A 295 10.67 16.35 -20.43
N LYS A 296 10.16 15.19 -20.02
CA LYS A 296 9.80 14.06 -20.87
C LYS A 296 8.28 13.87 -21.00
N SER A 297 7.50 14.92 -20.71
CA SER A 297 6.03 14.88 -20.66
C SER A 297 5.38 14.38 -21.96
N GLY A 298 5.85 14.85 -23.12
CA GLY A 298 5.34 14.43 -24.43
C GLY A 298 5.47 12.93 -24.66
N VAL A 299 6.66 12.36 -24.42
CA VAL A 299 6.89 10.91 -24.61
C VAL A 299 6.19 10.07 -23.54
N ILE A 300 5.97 10.62 -22.34
CA ILE A 300 5.13 9.99 -21.32
C ILE A 300 3.68 9.89 -21.82
N CYS A 301 3.11 10.99 -22.33
CA CYS A 301 1.75 11.00 -22.88
C CYS A 301 1.58 10.11 -24.12
N ALA A 302 2.66 9.89 -24.88
CA ALA A 302 2.65 9.01 -26.05
C ALA A 302 2.60 7.51 -25.69
N LEU A 303 3.33 7.09 -24.66
CA LEU A 303 3.56 5.66 -24.36
C LEU A 303 2.76 5.12 -23.17
N PHE A 304 2.25 5.99 -22.30
CA PHE A 304 1.45 5.58 -21.15
C PHE A 304 -0.05 5.84 -21.35
N SER A 305 -0.87 5.09 -20.60
CA SER A 305 -2.29 5.42 -20.49
C SER A 305 -2.47 6.84 -19.95
N ARG A 306 -3.57 7.49 -20.32
CA ARG A 306 -3.90 8.85 -19.83
C ARG A 306 -3.83 8.97 -18.31
N SER A 307 -4.33 7.97 -17.57
CA SER A 307 -4.29 7.98 -16.09
C SER A 307 -2.87 7.94 -15.55
N SER A 308 -1.99 7.13 -16.13
CA SER A 308 -0.59 7.06 -15.72
C SER A 308 0.18 8.33 -16.09
N ALA A 309 -0.08 8.88 -17.29
CA ALA A 309 0.50 10.15 -17.70
C ALA A 309 0.07 11.30 -16.77
N ASP A 310 -1.23 11.44 -16.50
CA ASP A 310 -1.76 12.45 -15.56
C ASP A 310 -1.13 12.32 -14.17
N PHE A 311 -0.96 11.10 -13.67
CA PHE A 311 -0.27 10.85 -12.40
C PHE A 311 1.20 11.34 -12.46
N PHE A 312 1.97 10.99 -13.49
CA PHE A 312 3.37 11.42 -13.61
C PHE A 312 3.53 12.93 -13.80
N LEU A 313 2.64 13.56 -14.57
CA LEU A 313 2.65 15.02 -14.73
C LEU A 313 2.29 15.72 -13.41
N SER A 314 1.30 15.21 -12.69
CA SER A 314 0.95 15.71 -11.35
C SER A 314 2.13 15.60 -10.39
N VAL A 315 2.83 14.46 -10.39
CA VAL A 315 4.06 14.26 -9.60
C VAL A 315 5.14 15.26 -9.97
N GLY A 316 5.40 15.47 -11.27
CA GLY A 316 6.39 16.44 -11.74
C GLY A 316 6.08 17.88 -11.31
N LEU A 317 4.80 18.22 -11.16
CA LEU A 317 4.32 19.51 -10.64
C LEU A 317 4.20 19.55 -9.11
N GLY A 318 4.48 18.45 -8.39
CA GLY A 318 4.25 18.37 -6.94
C GLY A 318 2.76 18.50 -6.56
N LEU A 319 1.85 18.10 -7.45
CA LEU A 319 0.42 18.09 -7.21
C LEU A 319 -0.01 16.76 -6.58
N GLY A 320 -1.03 16.85 -5.74
CA GLY A 320 -1.68 15.72 -5.09
C GLY A 320 -3.05 16.16 -4.59
N SER A 321 -3.82 15.21 -4.07
CA SER A 321 -5.15 15.51 -3.55
C SER A 321 -5.09 16.46 -2.35
N THR A 322 -5.88 17.54 -2.40
CA THR A 322 -6.07 18.52 -1.33
C THR A 322 -7.43 18.42 -0.66
N ASP A 323 -8.32 17.60 -1.20
CA ASP A 323 -9.65 17.30 -0.69
C ASP A 323 -9.64 16.17 0.34
N THR A 324 -10.53 16.24 1.31
CA THR A 324 -10.87 15.12 2.19
C THR A 324 -11.75 14.14 1.40
N PRO A 325 -11.31 12.89 1.18
CA PRO A 325 -12.10 11.89 0.47
C PRO A 325 -13.44 11.66 1.16
N GLN A 326 -14.46 11.45 0.34
CA GLN A 326 -15.73 10.94 0.84
C GLN A 326 -15.54 9.51 1.41
N PRO A 327 -16.23 9.16 2.52
CA PRO A 327 -16.23 7.80 3.03
C PRO A 327 -16.60 6.81 1.93
N SER A 328 -15.70 5.87 1.63
CA SER A 328 -15.93 4.88 0.58
C SER A 328 -16.17 3.51 1.19
N HIS A 329 -17.19 2.80 0.71
CA HIS A 329 -17.45 1.43 1.12
C HIS A 329 -16.34 0.48 0.65
N ARG A 330 -16.06 -0.53 1.48
CA ARG A 330 -15.11 -1.60 1.17
C ARG A 330 -15.49 -2.30 -0.14
N LYS A 331 -14.55 -2.44 -1.08
CA LYS A 331 -14.80 -3.05 -2.40
C LYS A 331 -14.67 -4.58 -2.41
N SER A 332 -13.88 -5.13 -1.48
CA SER A 332 -13.69 -6.57 -1.35
C SER A 332 -13.13 -6.96 0.02
N MET A 333 -13.33 -8.22 0.38
CA MET A 333 -12.76 -8.87 1.57
C MET A 333 -12.09 -10.17 1.14
N SER A 334 -10.95 -10.52 1.73
CA SER A 334 -10.22 -11.74 1.36
C SER A 334 -9.40 -12.29 2.50
N THR A 335 -9.19 -13.60 2.48
CA THR A 335 -8.24 -14.29 3.35
C THR A 335 -7.37 -15.22 2.52
N GLU A 336 -6.07 -15.27 2.85
CA GLU A 336 -5.12 -16.17 2.20
C GLU A 336 -4.10 -16.72 3.20
N ARG A 337 -3.62 -17.92 2.91
CA ARG A 337 -2.65 -18.65 3.74
C ARG A 337 -1.55 -19.23 2.87
N THR A 338 -0.30 -18.99 3.27
CA THR A 338 0.88 -19.68 2.72
C THR A 338 1.15 -20.91 3.57
N PHE A 339 1.49 -22.02 2.95
CA PHE A 339 1.79 -23.30 3.58
C PHE A 339 2.94 -24.01 2.87
N THR A 340 3.47 -25.07 3.49
CA THR A 340 4.47 -25.93 2.86
C THR A 340 3.91 -26.50 1.55
N PRO A 341 4.67 -26.45 0.44
CA PRO A 341 4.16 -26.91 -0.85
C PRO A 341 3.60 -28.34 -0.80
N THR A 342 2.38 -28.53 -1.29
CA THR A 342 1.73 -29.84 -1.37
C THR A 342 0.92 -29.98 -2.66
N GLY A 343 0.89 -31.19 -3.22
CA GLY A 343 0.00 -31.59 -4.31
C GLY A 343 -1.07 -32.59 -3.88
N ASP A 344 -1.16 -32.89 -2.57
CA ASP A 344 -2.17 -33.78 -2.02
C ASP A 344 -3.55 -33.10 -2.07
N GLU A 345 -4.44 -33.63 -2.91
CA GLU A 345 -5.77 -33.04 -3.13
C GLU A 345 -6.59 -32.98 -1.84
N ALA A 346 -6.51 -34.01 -0.99
CA ALA A 346 -7.25 -34.05 0.28
C ALA A 346 -6.84 -32.88 1.18
N SER A 347 -5.53 -32.65 1.36
CA SER A 347 -5.01 -31.51 2.11
C SER A 347 -5.39 -30.17 1.48
N LEU A 348 -5.43 -30.07 0.15
CA LEU A 348 -5.84 -28.84 -0.54
C LEU A 348 -7.32 -28.52 -0.31
N TYR A 349 -8.21 -29.52 -0.37
CA TYR A 349 -9.62 -29.34 -0.06
C TYR A 349 -9.87 -29.01 1.42
N GLN A 350 -9.10 -29.61 2.34
CA GLN A 350 -9.15 -29.24 3.76
C GLN A 350 -8.79 -27.77 3.98
N LYS A 351 -7.69 -27.30 3.37
CA LYS A 351 -7.27 -25.89 3.44
C LYS A 351 -8.31 -24.95 2.83
N LEU A 352 -8.96 -25.37 1.74
CA LEU A 352 -10.03 -24.59 1.12
C LEU A 352 -11.22 -24.41 2.07
N ALA A 353 -11.59 -25.45 2.82
CA ALA A 353 -12.65 -25.39 3.83
C ALA A 353 -12.30 -24.42 4.97
N GLU A 354 -11.08 -24.53 5.54
CA GLU A 354 -10.59 -23.62 6.58
C GLU A 354 -10.61 -22.14 6.11
N ILE A 355 -10.13 -21.87 4.90
CA ILE A 355 -10.10 -20.52 4.31
C ILE A 355 -11.53 -20.00 4.06
N SER A 356 -12.45 -20.87 3.66
CA SER A 356 -13.87 -20.52 3.45
C SER A 356 -14.55 -20.14 4.76
N GLU A 357 -14.27 -20.86 5.83
CA GLU A 357 -14.81 -20.59 7.16
C GLU A 357 -14.29 -19.25 7.71
N ILE A 358 -12.99 -18.98 7.58
CA ILE A 358 -12.41 -17.69 7.98
C ILE A 358 -13.07 -16.54 7.20
N LEU A 359 -13.17 -16.65 5.88
CA LEU A 359 -13.77 -15.60 5.06
C LEU A 359 -15.25 -15.37 5.43
N ALA A 360 -16.02 -16.44 5.61
CA ALA A 360 -17.42 -16.35 6.01
C ALA A 360 -17.58 -15.70 7.39
N SER A 361 -16.74 -16.06 8.36
CA SER A 361 -16.72 -15.45 9.68
C SER A 361 -16.40 -13.95 9.60
N ASP A 362 -15.38 -13.56 8.85
CA ASP A 362 -14.99 -12.15 8.71
C ASP A 362 -16.09 -11.34 7.99
N MET A 363 -16.71 -11.90 6.95
CA MET A 363 -17.85 -11.30 6.27
C MET A 363 -19.04 -11.12 7.21
N LYS A 364 -19.35 -12.13 8.03
CA LYS A 364 -20.43 -12.08 9.02
C LYS A 364 -20.18 -11.01 10.08
N LYS A 365 -18.95 -10.90 10.61
CA LYS A 365 -18.58 -9.88 11.61
C LYS A 365 -18.81 -8.46 11.10
N GLU A 366 -18.57 -8.24 9.82
CA GLU A 366 -18.73 -6.92 9.18
C GLU A 366 -20.12 -6.72 8.56
N GLY A 367 -21.02 -7.71 8.67
CA GLY A 367 -22.37 -7.63 8.10
C GLY A 367 -22.38 -7.58 6.57
N LEU A 368 -21.41 -8.22 5.90
CA LEU A 368 -21.21 -8.13 4.45
C LEU A 368 -21.61 -9.43 3.73
N SER A 369 -22.15 -9.25 2.53
CA SER A 369 -22.36 -10.30 1.52
C SER A 369 -21.74 -9.87 0.19
N GLY A 370 -21.56 -10.78 -0.77
CA GLY A 370 -21.06 -10.37 -2.09
C GLY A 370 -21.31 -11.38 -3.20
N ARG A 371 -21.12 -10.95 -4.45
CA ARG A 371 -21.48 -11.74 -5.63
C ARG A 371 -20.33 -12.45 -6.32
N THR A 372 -19.11 -11.92 -6.22
CA THR A 372 -17.96 -12.45 -6.98
C THR A 372 -16.95 -13.06 -6.04
N LEU A 373 -16.88 -14.39 -6.09
CA LEU A 373 -15.89 -15.20 -5.38
C LEU A 373 -14.68 -15.43 -6.30
N THR A 374 -13.50 -15.10 -5.81
CA THR A 374 -12.22 -15.32 -6.50
C THR A 374 -11.34 -16.26 -5.69
N LEU A 375 -10.94 -17.37 -6.30
CA LEU A 375 -9.88 -18.26 -5.82
C LEU A 375 -8.53 -17.76 -6.31
N LYS A 376 -7.60 -17.56 -5.37
CA LYS A 376 -6.20 -17.23 -5.64
C LYS A 376 -5.33 -18.41 -5.25
N LEU A 377 -4.50 -18.87 -6.17
CA LEU A 377 -3.56 -19.96 -5.99
C LEU A 377 -2.14 -19.46 -6.21
N LYS A 378 -1.18 -19.95 -5.44
CA LYS A 378 0.25 -19.82 -5.74
C LYS A 378 0.88 -21.20 -5.82
N THR A 379 1.56 -21.49 -6.92
CA THR A 379 2.26 -22.76 -7.13
C THR A 379 3.52 -22.85 -6.28
N SER A 380 4.07 -24.07 -6.14
CA SER A 380 5.39 -24.29 -5.54
C SER A 380 6.50 -23.45 -6.21
N SER A 381 6.35 -23.16 -7.50
CA SER A 381 7.23 -22.28 -8.32
C SER A 381 6.90 -20.78 -8.24
N PHE A 382 6.09 -20.36 -7.27
CA PHE A 382 5.66 -18.97 -7.00
C PHE A 382 4.84 -18.29 -8.11
N GLU A 383 4.34 -19.05 -9.08
CA GLU A 383 3.39 -18.53 -10.06
C GLU A 383 2.02 -18.33 -9.40
N VAL A 384 1.38 -17.18 -9.66
CA VAL A 384 0.08 -16.85 -9.11
C VAL A 384 -0.99 -17.05 -10.18
N ARG A 385 -2.04 -17.80 -9.86
CA ARG A 385 -3.24 -17.98 -10.70
C ARG A 385 -4.46 -17.47 -9.95
N SER A 386 -5.39 -16.86 -10.65
CA SER A 386 -6.69 -16.45 -10.11
C SER A 386 -7.83 -16.96 -10.98
N ARG A 387 -8.87 -17.49 -10.35
CA ARG A 387 -10.13 -17.90 -10.99
C ARG A 387 -11.28 -17.27 -10.23
N ALA A 388 -12.28 -16.80 -10.94
CA ALA A 388 -13.42 -16.14 -10.32
C ALA A 388 -14.73 -16.64 -10.90
N VAL A 389 -15.77 -16.58 -10.08
CA VAL A 389 -17.16 -16.78 -10.49
C VAL A 389 -17.99 -15.64 -9.91
N THR A 390 -18.86 -15.06 -10.74
CA THR A 390 -19.85 -14.07 -10.32
C THR A 390 -21.21 -14.73 -10.30
N LEU A 391 -21.89 -14.66 -9.17
CA LEU A 391 -23.19 -15.26 -8.93
C LEU A 391 -24.31 -14.23 -9.14
N PRO A 392 -25.53 -14.67 -9.50
CA PRO A 392 -26.69 -13.78 -9.58
C PRO A 392 -27.04 -13.15 -8.23
N ASN A 393 -26.99 -13.94 -7.16
CA ASN A 393 -27.32 -13.53 -5.80
C ASN A 393 -26.06 -13.37 -4.94
N CYS A 394 -26.12 -12.50 -3.94
CA CYS A 394 -25.06 -12.37 -2.96
C CYS A 394 -24.98 -13.62 -2.06
N ILE A 395 -23.77 -14.02 -1.72
CA ILE A 395 -23.49 -15.09 -0.78
C ILE A 395 -22.60 -14.58 0.37
N CYS A 396 -22.75 -15.18 1.54
CA CYS A 396 -21.91 -14.92 2.71
C CYS A 396 -21.69 -16.17 3.58
N SER A 397 -22.43 -17.27 3.33
CA SER A 397 -22.33 -18.51 4.10
C SER A 397 -21.05 -19.27 3.76
N CYS A 398 -20.49 -19.98 4.76
CA CYS A 398 -19.35 -20.87 4.54
C CYS A 398 -19.69 -21.95 3.51
N GLU A 399 -20.91 -22.50 3.56
CA GLU A 399 -21.37 -23.55 2.65
C GLU A 399 -21.37 -23.09 1.20
N ASP A 400 -21.96 -21.93 0.88
CA ASP A 400 -22.00 -21.41 -0.48
C ASP A 400 -20.60 -21.04 -0.99
N ILE A 401 -19.79 -20.38 -0.14
CA ILE A 401 -18.41 -20.03 -0.47
C ILE A 401 -17.63 -21.30 -0.81
N LEU A 402 -17.68 -22.32 0.06
CA LEU A 402 -16.96 -23.58 -0.13
C LEU A 402 -17.45 -24.31 -1.38
N ARG A 403 -18.76 -24.37 -1.62
CA ARG A 403 -19.36 -25.02 -2.80
C ARG A 403 -18.82 -24.44 -4.10
N HIS A 404 -18.75 -23.12 -4.21
CA HIS A 404 -18.24 -22.46 -5.41
C HIS A 404 -16.72 -22.51 -5.51
N ALA A 405 -16.01 -22.32 -4.39
CA ALA A 405 -14.56 -22.43 -4.33
C ALA A 405 -14.08 -23.83 -4.74
N THR A 406 -14.78 -24.89 -4.33
CA THR A 406 -14.47 -26.29 -4.66
C THR A 406 -14.49 -26.53 -6.15
N LYS A 407 -15.48 -25.98 -6.87
CA LYS A 407 -15.56 -26.05 -8.34
C LYS A 407 -14.39 -25.35 -9.00
N LEU A 408 -14.02 -24.16 -8.51
CA LEU A 408 -12.86 -23.40 -9.02
C LEU A 408 -11.54 -24.15 -8.78
N LEU A 409 -11.37 -24.77 -7.60
CA LEU A 409 -10.16 -25.53 -7.28
C LEU A 409 -10.07 -26.80 -8.14
N LYS A 410 -11.18 -27.55 -8.27
CA LYS A 410 -11.22 -28.79 -9.07
C LYS A 410 -10.78 -28.57 -10.52
N ALA A 411 -11.12 -27.43 -11.12
CA ALA A 411 -10.74 -27.10 -12.49
C ALA A 411 -9.23 -26.79 -12.66
N GLU A 412 -8.52 -26.52 -11.57
CA GLU A 412 -7.09 -26.22 -11.60
C GLU A 412 -6.23 -27.45 -11.29
N LEU A 413 -6.77 -28.47 -10.62
CA LEU A 413 -6.04 -29.69 -10.25
C LEU A 413 -5.74 -30.60 -11.46
N PRO A 414 -4.65 -31.40 -11.42
CA PRO A 414 -3.67 -31.55 -10.32
C PRO A 414 -2.61 -30.44 -10.30
N MET A 415 -2.26 -29.94 -9.11
CA MET A 415 -1.23 -28.89 -8.93
C MET A 415 -0.52 -28.99 -7.58
N SER A 416 0.78 -28.64 -7.56
CA SER A 416 1.51 -28.40 -6.32
C SER A 416 1.39 -26.92 -5.91
N LEU A 417 0.73 -26.67 -4.78
CA LEU A 417 0.39 -25.34 -4.28
C LEU A 417 1.13 -25.02 -2.98
N ARG A 418 1.43 -23.74 -2.78
CA ARG A 418 2.05 -23.19 -1.56
C ARG A 418 1.26 -22.03 -0.92
N LEU A 419 0.25 -21.52 -1.61
CA LEU A 419 -0.70 -20.54 -1.08
C LEU A 419 -2.04 -20.75 -1.73
N MET A 420 -3.08 -20.60 -0.91
CA MET A 420 -4.47 -20.55 -1.34
C MET A 420 -5.14 -19.37 -0.65
N GLY A 421 -6.07 -18.73 -1.34
CA GLY A 421 -6.87 -17.65 -0.78
C GLY A 421 -8.19 -17.49 -1.49
N LEU A 422 -9.16 -16.95 -0.76
CA LEU A 422 -10.48 -16.61 -1.27
C LEU A 422 -10.72 -15.12 -1.08
N ARG A 423 -11.32 -14.50 -2.10
CA ARG A 423 -11.72 -13.09 -2.09
C ARG A 423 -13.17 -12.97 -2.50
N MET A 424 -13.97 -12.30 -1.70
CA MET A 424 -15.30 -11.83 -2.05
C MET A 424 -15.27 -10.38 -2.52
N SER A 425 -16.00 -10.06 -3.58
CA SER A 425 -16.11 -8.71 -4.15
C SER A 425 -17.51 -8.45 -4.71
N HIS A 426 -17.79 -7.20 -5.11
CA HIS A 426 -19.16 -6.70 -5.29
C HIS A 426 -19.94 -6.89 -4.00
N LEU A 427 -19.43 -6.23 -2.95
CA LEU A 427 -19.97 -6.34 -1.62
C LEU A 427 -21.25 -5.51 -1.47
N SER A 428 -22.15 -6.01 -0.64
CA SER A 428 -23.38 -5.35 -0.20
C SER A 428 -23.62 -5.69 1.26
N ASP A 429 -24.38 -4.86 1.97
CA ASP A 429 -24.81 -5.18 3.33
C ASP A 429 -25.65 -6.48 3.32
N ALA A 430 -25.46 -7.31 4.33
CA ALA A 430 -26.01 -8.67 4.36
C ALA A 430 -27.53 -8.73 4.57
N ASP A 431 -28.21 -7.62 4.88
CA ASP A 431 -29.68 -7.44 4.73
C ASP A 431 -30.08 -5.97 5.01
N PRO A 432 -31.05 -5.41 4.27
CA PRO A 432 -32.33 -5.10 4.89
C PRO A 432 -33.42 -5.86 4.17
N LYS A 433 -34.02 -6.85 4.86
CA LYS A 433 -35.09 -7.76 4.41
C LYS A 433 -35.53 -7.56 2.96
N GLN A 434 -35.25 -8.53 2.11
CA GLN A 434 -35.91 -8.69 0.82
C GLN A 434 -37.41 -8.38 0.98
N LYS A 435 -37.86 -7.21 0.50
CA LYS A 435 -39.28 -6.83 0.55
C LYS A 435 -40.05 -7.93 -0.18
N THR A 436 -40.89 -8.62 0.56
CA THR A 436 -41.80 -9.61 0.01
C THR A 436 -42.93 -8.88 -0.71
N LEU A 437 -43.56 -9.50 -1.71
CA LEU A 437 -44.73 -8.93 -2.40
C LEU A 437 -45.87 -8.56 -1.41
N SER A 438 -45.90 -9.19 -0.23
CA SER A 438 -46.78 -8.86 0.90
C SER A 438 -46.54 -7.47 1.50
N ASP A 439 -45.35 -6.88 1.34
CA ASP A 439 -45.04 -5.54 1.85
C ASP A 439 -45.60 -4.41 0.95
N PHE A 440 -46.11 -4.76 -0.25
CA PHE A 440 -46.82 -3.84 -1.14
C PHE A 440 -48.35 -3.96 -1.04
N ALA A 441 -48.88 -4.97 -0.33
CA ALA A 441 -50.31 -5.28 -0.32
C ALA A 441 -51.11 -4.59 0.80
N PHE A 442 -50.52 -3.69 1.58
CA PHE A 442 -51.21 -2.95 2.65
C PHE A 442 -50.89 -1.45 2.62
N THR A 443 -51.21 -0.79 1.52
CA THR A 443 -51.36 0.68 1.47
C THR A 443 -52.38 1.05 0.41
N GLU A 444 -53.65 0.62 0.57
CA GLU A 444 -54.78 1.16 -0.19
C GLU A 444 -56.10 0.69 0.44
N GLU A 445 -56.43 1.19 1.62
CA GLU A 445 -57.80 1.19 2.17
C GLU A 445 -57.79 2.09 3.42
N ASP A 446 -57.94 3.41 3.22
CA ASP A 446 -58.55 4.35 4.18
C ASP A 446 -58.47 5.78 3.62
N ALA A 447 -59.24 6.03 2.55
CA ALA A 447 -59.52 7.39 2.07
C ALA A 447 -60.88 7.47 1.39
N SER A 448 -61.94 6.96 2.04
CA SER A 448 -63.31 7.22 1.62
C SER A 448 -64.35 6.93 2.71
N SER A 449 -64.39 7.74 3.77
CA SER A 449 -65.66 8.08 4.43
C SER A 449 -65.48 9.14 5.51
N SER A 450 -65.98 10.35 5.26
CA SER A 450 -66.84 11.11 6.18
C SER A 450 -66.96 12.57 5.74
N SER A 451 -67.96 12.82 4.90
CA SER A 451 -68.63 14.10 4.77
C SER A 451 -70.00 13.97 5.43
N SER A 452 -70.18 14.37 6.70
CA SER A 452 -71.47 14.84 7.24
C SER A 452 -71.26 15.54 8.59
N SER A 453 -71.94 16.69 8.74
CA SER A 453 -72.17 17.52 9.93
C SER A 453 -71.13 18.59 10.24
#